data_AF-W0BFZ0-F1
#
_entry.id   AF-W0BFZ0-F1
#
_cell.length_a   1.000
_cell.length_b   1.000
_cell.length_c   1.000
_cell.angle_alpha   90.00
_cell.angle_beta   90.00
_cell.angle_gamma   90.00
#
_symmetry.space_group_name_H-M   'P 1'
#
loop_
_entity.id
_entity.type
_entity.pdbx_description
1 polymer ?
#
loop_
_entity_poly.entity_id
_entity_poly.type
_entity_poly.pdbx_seq_one_letter_code
_entity_poly.pdbx_strand_id
1 'polypeptide(L)'
;MIPFVLATQFIVVVFINSSIEEPYRQPQPLRQNNYTFEIKEFATTLKLCDKDAIYLTKSKEILKNAHFKSGTPMIDLTGHSPGIPYLLGGINVGTPWMFGGYSGSDQFAKTALKKVSCKQLAHAWLLIEPEWPRNISSDILTSYGAELDKDFQIVGALKIAAGTGGLENSRTQYILKPTRPINEAISLCLATRSHEGDLFG
;
A
#
# COMPACT_ATOMS: atom_id res chain seq x y z
N MET A 1 30.20 -19.10 35.46
CA MET A 1 28.87 -18.73 34.91
C MET A 1 28.74 -17.23 34.66
N ILE A 2 29.13 -16.35 35.59
CA ILE A 2 29.10 -14.87 35.41
C ILE A 2 29.69 -14.36 34.07
N PRO A 3 30.89 -14.78 33.63
CA PRO A 3 31.45 -14.25 32.37
C PRO A 3 30.60 -14.61 31.13
N PHE A 4 29.95 -15.77 31.12
CA PHE A 4 29.06 -16.16 30.03
C PHE A 4 27.76 -15.35 30.01
N VAL A 5 27.22 -15.00 31.18
CA VAL A 5 26.05 -14.12 31.31
C VAL A 5 26.40 -12.71 30.82
N LEU A 6 27.55 -12.17 31.23
CA LEU A 6 27.98 -10.84 30.78
C LEU A 6 28.23 -10.82 29.26
N ALA A 7 28.87 -11.85 28.71
CA ALA A 7 29.09 -11.95 27.26
C ALA A 7 27.78 -12.03 26.47
N THR A 8 26.81 -12.83 26.93
CA THR A 8 25.50 -12.92 26.27
C THR A 8 24.72 -11.61 26.34
N GLN A 9 24.71 -10.93 27.49
CA GLN A 9 24.08 -9.60 27.59
C GLN A 9 24.74 -8.56 26.69
N PHE A 10 26.08 -8.57 26.61
CA PHE A 10 26.81 -7.67 25.72
C PHE A 10 26.43 -7.89 24.25
N ILE A 11 26.36 -9.15 23.80
CA ILE A 11 25.94 -9.49 22.43
C ILE A 11 24.52 -8.97 22.16
N VAL A 12 23.59 -9.19 23.09
CA VAL A 12 22.21 -8.70 22.96
C VAL A 12 22.16 -7.17 22.83
N VAL A 13 22.90 -6.45 23.67
CA VAL A 13 22.99 -4.98 23.61
C VAL A 13 23.53 -4.51 22.26
N VAL A 14 24.57 -5.17 21.74
CA VAL A 14 25.13 -4.83 20.42
C VAL A 14 24.11 -5.02 19.31
N PHE A 15 23.37 -6.13 19.29
CA PHE A 15 22.33 -6.38 18.28
C PHE A 15 21.16 -5.38 18.36
N ILE A 16 20.71 -5.04 19.57
CA ILE A 16 19.65 -4.05 19.77
C ILE A 16 20.13 -2.67 19.31
N ASN A 17 21.35 -2.27 19.69
CA ASN A 17 21.91 -0.98 19.29
C ASN A 17 22.07 -0.90 17.76
N SER A 18 22.62 -1.94 17.14
CA SER A 18 22.72 -2.03 15.68
C SER A 18 21.35 -1.91 14.99
N SER A 19 20.31 -2.56 15.52
CA SER A 19 18.95 -2.46 15.00
C SER A 19 18.30 -1.08 15.18
N ILE A 20 18.73 -0.32 16.20
CA ILE A 20 18.27 1.06 16.45
C ILE A 20 18.96 2.05 15.50
N GLU A 21 20.26 1.85 15.24
CA GLU A 21 21.06 2.72 14.39
C GLU A 21 20.87 2.46 12.90
N GLU A 22 20.71 1.20 12.50
CA GLU A 22 20.52 0.77 11.11
C GLU A 22 19.22 -0.05 10.95
N PRO A 23 18.06 0.55 11.27
CA PRO A 23 16.78 -0.14 11.22
C PRO A 23 16.43 -0.62 9.80
N TYR A 24 15.91 -1.85 9.72
CA TYR A 24 15.47 -2.45 8.46
C TYR A 24 14.42 -1.57 7.75
N ARG A 25 14.71 -1.15 6.51
CA ARG A 25 13.84 -0.36 5.62
C ARG A 25 13.40 1.01 6.14
N GLN A 26 14.11 1.54 7.11
CA GLN A 26 13.91 2.89 7.63
C GLN A 26 15.04 3.80 7.12
N PRO A 27 14.76 5.06 6.76
CA PRO A 27 15.75 5.93 6.14
C PRO A 27 16.78 6.52 7.12
N GLN A 28 16.60 6.31 8.43
CA GLN A 28 17.43 6.89 9.49
C GLN A 28 17.34 6.07 10.80
N PRO A 29 18.26 6.26 11.76
CA PRO A 29 18.18 5.66 13.09
C PRO A 29 16.83 5.90 13.79
N LEU A 30 16.28 4.91 14.49
CA LEU A 30 14.98 5.00 15.16
C LEU A 30 14.92 6.13 16.18
N ARG A 31 16.04 6.42 16.86
CA ARG A 31 16.17 7.51 17.85
C ARG A 31 15.96 8.90 17.26
N GLN A 32 16.08 9.05 15.94
CA GLN A 32 15.87 10.32 15.23
C GLN A 32 14.40 10.53 14.81
N ASN A 33 13.53 9.53 14.98
CA ASN A 33 12.10 9.65 14.69
C ASN A 33 11.40 10.49 15.77
N ASN A 34 11.18 11.76 15.48
CA ASN A 34 10.66 12.75 16.43
C ASN A 34 9.22 13.20 16.09
N TYR A 35 8.76 13.00 14.85
CA TYR A 35 7.42 13.41 14.41
C TYR A 35 6.34 12.47 14.96
N THR A 36 5.29 13.02 15.57
CA THR A 36 4.11 12.25 16.02
C THR A 36 3.01 12.39 14.97
N PHE A 37 2.70 11.30 14.27
CA PHE A 37 1.61 11.23 13.31
C PHE A 37 0.37 10.62 13.95
N GLU A 38 -0.75 11.34 13.94
CA GLU A 38 -2.02 10.86 14.48
C GLU A 38 -2.82 10.05 13.45
N ILE A 39 -3.28 8.87 13.89
CA ILE A 39 -4.23 8.03 13.16
C ILE A 39 -5.57 8.17 13.88
N LYS A 40 -6.34 9.18 13.47
CA LYS A 40 -7.56 9.63 14.17
C LYS A 40 -8.61 8.54 14.28
N GLU A 41 -8.72 7.71 13.25
CA GLU A 41 -9.65 6.60 13.13
C GLU A 41 -9.52 5.59 14.29
N PHE A 42 -8.33 5.47 14.88
CA PHE A 42 -8.03 4.49 15.93
C PHE A 42 -7.53 5.11 17.24
N ALA A 43 -7.62 6.45 17.36
CA ALA A 43 -7.13 7.20 18.51
C ALA A 43 -5.68 6.81 18.92
N THR A 44 -4.82 6.59 17.93
CA THR A 44 -3.43 6.16 18.14
C THR A 44 -2.44 7.08 17.42
N THR A 45 -1.17 6.95 17.78
CA THR A 45 -0.07 7.75 17.23
C THR A 45 1.07 6.88 16.75
N LEU A 46 1.78 7.36 15.73
CA LEU A 46 2.96 6.72 15.17
C LEU A 46 4.14 7.71 15.18
N LYS A 47 5.31 7.25 15.64
CA LYS A 47 6.55 8.02 15.57
C LYS A 47 7.23 7.80 14.22
N LEU A 48 7.45 8.88 13.49
CA LEU A 48 7.97 8.87 12.11
C LEU A 48 9.20 9.77 11.97
N CYS A 49 9.97 9.52 10.92
CA CYS A 49 10.89 10.52 10.40
C CYS A 49 10.14 11.63 9.66
N ASP A 50 10.75 12.80 9.52
CA ASP A 50 10.13 13.95 8.84
C ASP A 50 9.71 13.64 7.40
N LYS A 51 10.52 12.84 6.68
CA LYS A 51 10.25 12.49 5.28
C LYS A 51 8.95 11.68 5.13
N ASP A 52 8.77 10.68 5.99
CA ASP A 52 7.56 9.84 5.97
C ASP A 52 6.35 10.60 6.49
N ALA A 53 6.53 11.48 7.49
CA ALA A 53 5.48 12.37 7.99
C ALA A 53 4.98 13.35 6.91
N ILE A 54 5.90 13.95 6.14
CA ILE A 54 5.56 14.83 5.01
C ILE A 54 4.80 14.04 3.95
N TYR A 55 5.28 12.85 3.60
CA TYR A 55 4.62 11.98 2.64
C TYR A 55 3.17 11.69 3.07
N LEU A 56 2.94 11.19 4.30
CA LEU A 56 1.60 10.86 4.77
C LEU A 56 0.68 12.08 4.90
N THR A 57 1.22 13.22 5.33
CA THR A 57 0.43 14.46 5.46
C THR A 57 -0.04 14.94 4.09
N LYS A 58 0.86 14.98 3.10
CA LYS A 58 0.50 15.32 1.72
C LYS A 58 -0.49 14.34 1.11
N SER A 59 -0.32 13.03 1.36
CA SER A 59 -1.27 12.00 0.92
C SER A 59 -2.67 12.26 1.48
N LYS A 60 -2.79 12.58 2.77
CA LYS A 60 -4.08 12.93 3.40
C LYS A 60 -4.69 14.19 2.80
N GLU A 61 -3.89 15.21 2.46
CA GLU A 61 -4.37 16.44 1.80
C GLU A 61 -4.91 16.17 0.40
N ILE A 62 -4.18 15.40 -0.42
CA ILE A 62 -4.61 14.97 -1.76
C ILE A 62 -5.96 14.25 -1.66
N LEU A 63 -6.05 13.26 -0.77
CA LEU A 63 -7.28 12.49 -0.57
C LEU A 63 -8.46 13.35 -0.12
N LYS A 64 -8.23 14.27 0.82
CA LYS A 64 -9.25 15.23 1.26
C LYS A 64 -9.76 16.09 0.10
N ASN A 65 -8.85 16.62 -0.71
CA ASN A 65 -9.19 17.45 -1.88
C ASN A 65 -9.92 16.65 -2.98
N ALA A 66 -9.65 15.35 -3.10
CA ALA A 66 -10.31 14.45 -4.02
C ALA A 66 -11.65 13.88 -3.49
N HIS A 67 -12.10 14.35 -2.31
CA HIS A 67 -13.30 13.90 -1.60
C HIS A 67 -13.27 12.42 -1.20
N PHE A 68 -12.09 11.88 -0.91
CA PHE A 68 -11.95 10.57 -0.29
C PHE A 68 -12.61 10.56 1.10
N LYS A 69 -13.33 9.48 1.40
CA LYS A 69 -13.98 9.30 2.70
C LYS A 69 -13.28 8.21 3.49
N SER A 70 -13.22 8.36 4.81
CA SER A 70 -12.76 7.26 5.68
C SER A 70 -13.59 6.00 5.42
N GLY A 71 -12.94 4.84 5.41
CA GLY A 71 -13.53 3.56 5.04
C GLY A 71 -13.64 3.31 3.52
N THR A 72 -13.16 4.22 2.66
CA THR A 72 -13.17 4.00 1.20
C THR A 72 -12.25 2.83 0.84
N PRO A 73 -12.69 1.86 0.02
CA PRO A 73 -11.85 0.74 -0.40
C PRO A 73 -10.66 1.24 -1.23
N MET A 74 -9.48 0.65 -1.03
CA MET A 74 -8.28 0.95 -1.80
C MET A 74 -7.48 -0.32 -2.10
N ILE A 75 -7.13 -0.49 -3.37
CA ILE A 75 -6.27 -1.56 -3.88
C ILE A 75 -4.84 -1.02 -3.94
N ASP A 76 -3.94 -1.60 -3.15
CA ASP A 76 -2.51 -1.29 -3.18
C ASP A 76 -1.78 -2.18 -4.20
N LEU A 77 -1.45 -1.62 -5.36
CA LEU A 77 -0.67 -2.30 -6.41
C LEU A 77 0.83 -1.95 -6.34
N THR A 78 1.27 -1.26 -5.29
CA THR A 78 2.68 -0.90 -5.14
C THR A 78 3.55 -2.13 -4.89
N GLY A 79 2.99 -3.22 -4.35
CA GLY A 79 3.75 -4.41 -4.01
C GLY A 79 4.50 -4.33 -2.65
N HIS A 80 4.63 -3.14 -2.07
CA HIS A 80 5.50 -2.90 -0.90
C HIS A 80 4.96 -1.92 0.15
N SER A 81 3.77 -1.33 -0.07
CA SER A 81 3.19 -0.29 0.80
C SER A 81 1.93 -0.73 1.58
N PRO A 82 1.88 -1.93 2.20
CA PRO A 82 0.64 -2.52 2.70
C PRO A 82 -0.09 -1.69 3.77
N GLY A 83 0.66 -0.91 4.55
CA GLY A 83 0.10 -0.05 5.60
C GLY A 83 -0.46 1.28 5.11
N ILE A 84 -0.16 1.70 3.87
CA ILE A 84 -0.54 3.03 3.38
C ILE A 84 -2.06 3.20 3.27
N PRO A 85 -2.82 2.28 2.64
CA PRO A 85 -4.28 2.41 2.60
C PRO A 85 -4.89 2.62 4.00
N TYR A 86 -4.43 1.86 4.99
CA TYR A 86 -4.88 1.98 6.38
C TYR A 86 -4.50 3.33 7.02
N LEU A 87 -3.24 3.78 6.89
CA LEU A 87 -2.76 5.05 7.44
C LEU A 87 -3.48 6.28 6.85
N LEU A 88 -4.01 6.12 5.64
CA LEU A 88 -4.79 7.14 4.93
C LEU A 88 -6.30 7.06 5.21
N GLY A 89 -6.73 6.17 6.11
CA GLY A 89 -8.13 5.99 6.49
C GLY A 89 -8.96 5.19 5.50
N GLY A 90 -8.33 4.50 4.54
CA GLY A 90 -8.97 3.57 3.62
C GLY A 90 -9.04 2.14 4.18
N ILE A 91 -9.64 1.24 3.40
CA ILE A 91 -9.69 -0.20 3.69
C ILE A 91 -8.93 -0.94 2.59
N ASN A 92 -7.95 -1.76 2.97
CA ASN A 92 -7.23 -2.63 2.04
C ASN A 92 -8.19 -3.61 1.35
N VAL A 93 -8.14 -3.66 0.03
CA VAL A 93 -8.97 -4.55 -0.80
C VAL A 93 -8.17 -5.76 -1.28
N GLY A 94 -8.79 -6.94 -1.26
CA GLY A 94 -8.16 -8.21 -1.65
C GLY A 94 -7.40 -8.85 -0.50
N THR A 95 -6.26 -8.27 -0.12
CA THR A 95 -5.46 -8.69 1.05
C THR A 95 -4.88 -7.47 1.77
N PRO A 96 -4.47 -7.62 3.06
CA PRO A 96 -3.73 -6.56 3.75
C PRO A 96 -2.40 -6.20 3.07
N TRP A 97 -1.79 -7.15 2.35
CA TRP A 97 -0.57 -6.93 1.56
C TRP A 97 -0.61 -7.72 0.25
N MET A 98 -0.72 -7.02 -0.87
CA MET A 98 -0.44 -7.57 -2.19
C MET A 98 1.07 -7.50 -2.42
N PHE A 99 1.79 -8.53 -2.01
CA PHE A 99 3.26 -8.54 -2.08
C PHE A 99 3.74 -8.71 -3.53
N GLY A 100 4.59 -7.79 -3.98
CA GLY A 100 5.17 -7.82 -5.31
C GLY A 100 6.64 -8.24 -5.31
N GLY A 101 7.17 -8.52 -6.51
CA GLY A 101 8.57 -8.92 -6.71
C GLY A 101 8.88 -10.40 -6.54
N TYR A 102 7.84 -11.25 -6.43
CA TYR A 102 7.99 -12.70 -6.42
C TYR A 102 7.29 -13.30 -7.63
N SER A 103 7.76 -14.47 -8.09
CA SER A 103 7.06 -15.21 -9.13
C SER A 103 5.63 -15.53 -8.66
N GLY A 104 4.64 -15.20 -9.49
CA GLY A 104 3.22 -15.39 -9.18
C GLY A 104 2.56 -14.28 -8.37
N SER A 105 3.24 -13.18 -8.04
CA SER A 105 2.65 -12.02 -7.32
C SER A 105 1.36 -11.49 -7.98
N ASP A 106 1.37 -11.30 -9.31
CA ASP A 106 0.20 -10.82 -10.04
C ASP A 106 -0.96 -11.82 -10.01
N GLN A 107 -0.65 -13.13 -10.15
CA GLN A 107 -1.67 -14.18 -10.07
C GLN A 107 -2.27 -14.29 -8.67
N PHE A 108 -1.45 -14.11 -7.63
CA PHE A 108 -1.90 -14.02 -6.24
C PHE A 108 -2.85 -12.83 -6.06
N ALA A 109 -2.45 -11.63 -6.49
CA ALA A 109 -3.26 -10.42 -6.41
C ALA A 109 -4.59 -10.58 -7.17
N LYS A 110 -4.54 -11.08 -8.42
CA LYS A 110 -5.72 -11.42 -9.23
C LYS A 110 -6.66 -12.37 -8.47
N THR A 111 -6.14 -13.44 -7.90
CA THR A 111 -6.93 -14.44 -7.14
C THR A 111 -7.55 -13.83 -5.89
N ALA A 112 -6.84 -12.94 -5.20
CA ALA A 112 -7.39 -12.23 -4.05
C ALA A 112 -8.54 -11.28 -4.45
N LEU A 113 -8.36 -10.52 -5.53
CA LEU A 113 -9.40 -9.60 -6.03
C LEU A 113 -10.66 -10.32 -6.52
N LYS A 114 -10.54 -11.54 -7.05
CA LYS A 114 -11.70 -12.38 -7.42
C LYS A 114 -12.63 -12.67 -6.24
N LYS A 115 -12.11 -12.72 -5.00
CA LYS A 115 -12.89 -12.96 -3.78
C LYS A 115 -13.59 -11.72 -3.24
N VAL A 116 -13.23 -10.54 -3.73
CA VAL A 116 -13.84 -9.26 -3.32
C VAL A 116 -15.18 -9.08 -4.03
N SER A 117 -16.17 -8.48 -3.37
CA SER A 117 -17.45 -8.17 -4.03
C SER A 117 -17.29 -7.14 -5.14
N CYS A 118 -18.03 -7.28 -6.24
CA CYS A 118 -18.03 -6.27 -7.31
C CYS A 118 -18.45 -4.88 -6.83
N LYS A 119 -19.32 -4.81 -5.81
CA LYS A 119 -19.68 -3.54 -5.16
C LYS A 119 -18.48 -2.86 -4.52
N GLN A 120 -17.64 -3.61 -3.80
CA GLN A 120 -16.44 -3.04 -3.18
C GLN A 120 -15.38 -2.66 -4.22
N LEU A 121 -15.19 -3.48 -5.26
CA LEU A 121 -14.26 -3.17 -6.37
C LEU A 121 -14.68 -1.92 -7.14
N ALA A 122 -15.97 -1.72 -7.39
CA ALA A 122 -16.48 -0.53 -8.07
C ALA A 122 -16.23 0.79 -7.32
N HIS A 123 -16.01 0.73 -6.00
CA HIS A 123 -15.68 1.90 -5.18
C HIS A 123 -14.18 2.02 -4.90
N ALA A 124 -13.37 1.06 -5.36
CA ALA A 124 -11.98 0.97 -4.95
C ALA A 124 -11.13 2.03 -5.64
N TRP A 125 -10.35 2.76 -4.84
CA TRP A 125 -9.28 3.62 -5.30
C TRP A 125 -8.02 2.79 -5.51
N LEU A 126 -7.06 3.33 -6.27
CA LEU A 126 -5.78 2.65 -6.48
C LEU A 126 -4.64 3.43 -5.86
N LEU A 127 -3.70 2.70 -5.28
CA LEU A 127 -2.36 3.17 -4.96
C LEU A 127 -1.39 2.41 -5.88
N ILE A 128 -0.66 3.13 -6.74
CA ILE A 128 0.24 2.50 -7.72
C ILE A 128 1.62 3.15 -7.70
N GLU A 129 2.62 2.40 -8.13
CA GLU A 129 4.00 2.86 -8.25
C GLU A 129 4.63 2.20 -9.49
N PRO A 130 4.33 2.69 -10.71
CA PRO A 130 4.63 1.96 -11.95
C PRO A 130 6.13 1.84 -12.25
N GLU A 131 6.94 2.77 -11.75
CA GLU A 131 8.40 2.76 -11.92
C GLU A 131 9.10 1.76 -11.00
N TRP A 132 8.37 1.15 -10.07
CA TRP A 132 8.93 0.28 -9.05
C TRP A 132 9.02 -1.17 -9.53
N PRO A 133 10.21 -1.81 -9.57
CA PRO A 133 10.37 -3.15 -10.15
C PRO A 133 9.60 -4.28 -9.47
N ARG A 134 9.11 -4.06 -8.25
CA ARG A 134 8.30 -5.03 -7.51
C ARG A 134 6.84 -4.59 -7.40
N ASN A 135 6.34 -3.77 -8.33
CA ASN A 135 4.93 -3.43 -8.38
C ASN A 135 4.09 -4.64 -8.80
N ILE A 136 2.81 -4.59 -8.49
CA ILE A 136 1.82 -5.49 -9.06
C ILE A 136 1.37 -4.88 -10.40
N SER A 137 1.30 -5.67 -11.47
CA SER A 137 0.86 -5.16 -12.77
C SER A 137 -0.57 -4.64 -12.69
N SER A 138 -0.85 -3.48 -13.30
CA SER A 138 -2.21 -2.96 -13.45
C SER A 138 -3.08 -3.82 -14.37
N ASP A 139 -2.50 -4.74 -15.14
CA ASP A 139 -3.26 -5.64 -16.00
C ASP A 139 -4.20 -6.55 -15.19
N ILE A 140 -3.92 -6.76 -13.90
CA ILE A 140 -4.81 -7.55 -13.04
C ILE A 140 -6.20 -6.92 -12.89
N LEU A 141 -6.34 -5.61 -13.14
CA LEU A 141 -7.63 -4.90 -13.07
C LEU A 141 -8.65 -5.49 -14.08
N THR A 142 -8.15 -6.03 -15.19
CA THR A 142 -8.97 -6.68 -16.22
C THR A 142 -9.70 -7.91 -15.68
N SER A 143 -9.21 -8.53 -14.60
CA SER A 143 -9.86 -9.68 -13.96
C SER A 143 -11.23 -9.38 -13.36
N TYR A 144 -11.59 -8.11 -13.25
CA TYR A 144 -12.91 -7.68 -12.83
C TYR A 144 -13.48 -6.60 -13.76
N GLY A 145 -12.97 -6.53 -14.99
CA GLY A 145 -13.49 -5.64 -16.04
C GLY A 145 -13.09 -4.17 -15.88
N ALA A 146 -11.99 -3.86 -15.20
CA ALA A 146 -11.48 -2.50 -15.10
C ALA A 146 -10.18 -2.33 -15.90
N GLU A 147 -9.95 -1.14 -16.43
CA GLU A 147 -8.76 -0.75 -17.17
C GLU A 147 -8.19 0.55 -16.58
N LEU A 148 -6.89 0.58 -16.30
CA LEU A 148 -6.25 1.70 -15.59
C LEU A 148 -6.50 3.05 -16.28
N ASP A 149 -6.24 3.12 -17.58
CA ASP A 149 -6.26 4.37 -18.35
C ASP A 149 -7.68 4.88 -18.67
N LYS A 150 -8.69 4.01 -18.59
CA LYS A 150 -10.09 4.35 -18.91
C LYS A 150 -10.92 4.63 -17.66
N ASP A 151 -10.70 3.86 -16.61
CA ASP A 151 -11.61 3.81 -15.46
C ASP A 151 -11.07 4.54 -14.23
N PHE A 152 -9.84 5.06 -14.31
CA PHE A 152 -9.19 5.73 -13.20
C PHE A 152 -8.57 7.05 -13.62
N GLN A 153 -8.64 8.03 -12.72
CA GLN A 153 -8.00 9.32 -12.86
C GLN A 153 -6.97 9.51 -11.76
N ILE A 154 -5.78 9.96 -12.12
CA ILE A 154 -4.76 10.40 -11.16
C ILE A 154 -5.28 11.65 -10.43
N VAL A 155 -5.39 11.54 -9.10
CA VAL A 155 -5.75 12.66 -8.23
C VAL A 155 -4.56 13.16 -7.42
N GLY A 156 -3.47 12.40 -7.37
CA GLY A 156 -2.25 12.78 -6.67
C GLY A 156 -1.02 12.01 -7.12
N ALA A 157 0.13 12.67 -7.02
CA ALA A 157 1.45 12.09 -7.21
C ALA A 157 2.35 12.51 -6.04
N LEU A 158 3.05 11.54 -5.45
CA LEU A 158 3.84 11.71 -4.24
C LEU A 158 5.23 11.16 -4.47
N LYS A 159 6.23 12.01 -4.29
CA LYS A 159 7.63 11.58 -4.32
C LYS A 159 7.98 10.93 -3.00
N ILE A 160 8.33 9.65 -3.04
CA ILE A 160 8.88 8.91 -1.90
C ILE A 160 10.37 9.21 -1.81
N ALA A 161 10.84 9.56 -0.62
CA ALA A 161 12.24 9.86 -0.39
C ALA A 161 13.13 8.61 -0.52
N ALA A 162 14.38 8.83 -0.92
CA ALA A 162 15.43 7.82 -0.82
C ALA A 162 15.54 7.30 0.63
N GLY A 163 15.78 6.01 0.77
CA GLY A 163 15.85 5.25 2.03
C GLY A 163 14.51 4.65 2.45
N THR A 164 13.37 5.26 2.12
CA THR A 164 12.05 4.78 2.55
C THR A 164 11.71 3.45 1.87
N GLY A 165 11.47 2.41 2.69
CA GLY A 165 11.21 1.05 2.20
C GLY A 165 12.47 0.27 1.80
N GLY A 166 13.67 0.80 2.09
CA GLY A 166 14.96 0.14 1.86
C GLY A 166 15.55 0.31 0.47
N LEU A 167 15.28 1.44 -0.20
CA LEU A 167 15.78 1.72 -1.55
C LEU A 167 16.55 3.02 -1.61
N GLU A 168 17.62 3.04 -2.40
CA GLU A 168 18.50 4.19 -2.52
C GLU A 168 17.90 5.33 -3.36
N ASN A 169 16.99 5.02 -4.30
CA ASN A 169 16.44 6.00 -5.22
C ASN A 169 15.04 6.49 -4.81
N SER A 170 14.79 7.78 -5.07
CA SER A 170 13.45 8.35 -4.97
C SER A 170 12.57 7.85 -6.11
N ARG A 171 11.27 7.71 -5.86
CA ARG A 171 10.28 7.20 -6.81
C ARG A 171 8.94 7.88 -6.61
N THR A 172 8.04 7.77 -7.58
CA THR A 172 6.74 8.43 -7.53
C THR A 172 5.63 7.41 -7.36
N GLN A 173 4.84 7.61 -6.31
CA GLN A 173 3.62 6.85 -6.07
C GLN A 173 2.40 7.70 -6.41
N TYR A 174 1.41 7.09 -7.04
CA TYR A 174 0.22 7.76 -7.54
C TYR A 174 -1.02 7.24 -6.82
N ILE A 175 -1.94 8.16 -6.55
CA ILE A 175 -3.27 7.88 -6.03
C ILE A 175 -4.26 8.11 -7.15
N LEU A 176 -5.08 7.10 -7.44
CA LEU A 176 -6.08 7.16 -8.49
C LEU A 176 -7.48 6.93 -7.94
N LYS A 177 -8.43 7.68 -8.50
CA LYS A 177 -9.85 7.64 -8.18
C LYS A 177 -10.62 6.96 -9.32
N PRO A 178 -11.56 6.05 -9.05
CA PRO A 178 -12.41 5.48 -10.09
C PRO A 178 -13.33 6.54 -10.68
N THR A 179 -13.47 6.54 -12.01
CA THR A 179 -14.28 7.51 -12.77
C THR A 179 -15.56 6.89 -13.33
N ARG A 180 -15.57 5.57 -13.57
CA ARG A 180 -16.73 4.86 -14.11
C ARG A 180 -17.93 4.95 -13.17
N PRO A 181 -19.16 5.15 -13.68
CA PRO A 181 -20.37 5.07 -12.88
C PRO A 181 -20.47 3.74 -12.12
N ILE A 182 -20.78 3.80 -10.83
CA ILE A 182 -20.74 2.64 -9.92
C ILE A 182 -21.58 1.47 -10.43
N ASN A 183 -22.80 1.72 -10.93
CA ASN A 183 -23.69 0.66 -11.41
C ASN A 183 -23.12 -0.04 -12.65
N GLU A 184 -22.47 0.70 -13.54
CA GLU A 184 -21.82 0.16 -14.73
C GLU A 184 -20.59 -0.68 -14.35
N ALA A 185 -19.77 -0.17 -13.43
CA ALA A 185 -18.61 -0.90 -12.91
C ALA A 185 -19.01 -2.23 -12.24
N ILE A 186 -20.12 -2.25 -11.48
CA ILE A 186 -20.66 -3.46 -10.87
C ILE A 186 -21.13 -4.45 -11.94
N SER A 187 -21.94 -3.99 -12.90
CA SER A 187 -22.47 -4.85 -13.97
C SER A 187 -21.36 -5.47 -14.81
N LEU A 188 -20.33 -4.70 -15.17
CA LEU A 188 -19.21 -5.23 -15.95
C LEU A 188 -18.38 -6.23 -15.15
N CYS A 189 -18.10 -5.95 -13.87
CA CYS A 189 -17.42 -6.90 -12.98
C CYS A 189 -18.16 -8.24 -12.87
N LEU A 190 -19.50 -8.21 -12.75
CA LEU A 190 -20.32 -9.41 -12.71
C LEU A 190 -20.24 -10.17 -14.05
N ALA A 191 -20.38 -9.48 -15.17
CA ALA A 191 -20.30 -10.07 -16.51
C ALA A 191 -18.93 -10.72 -16.77
N THR A 192 -17.83 -10.06 -16.40
CA THR A 192 -16.47 -10.60 -16.52
C THR A 192 -16.31 -11.90 -15.73
N ARG A 193 -16.89 -11.97 -14.52
CA ARG A 193 -16.79 -13.17 -13.67
C ARG A 193 -17.66 -14.32 -14.16
N SER A 194 -18.86 -14.04 -14.68
CA SER A 194 -19.71 -15.07 -15.29
C SER A 194 -19.02 -15.71 -16.50
N HIS A 195 -18.41 -14.89 -17.37
CA HIS A 195 -17.69 -15.40 -18.54
C HIS A 195 -16.45 -16.22 -18.19
N GLU A 196 -15.74 -15.90 -17.09
CA GLU A 196 -14.66 -16.77 -16.60
C GLU A 196 -15.18 -18.10 -16.04
N GLY A 197 -16.35 -18.12 -15.41
CA GLY A 197 -16.98 -19.35 -14.90
C GLY A 197 -17.36 -20.33 -16.01
N ASP A 198 -17.83 -19.81 -17.14
CA ASP A 198 -18.24 -20.63 -18.30
C ASP A 198 -17.04 -21.21 -19.09
N LEU A 199 -15.84 -20.64 -18.97
CA LEU A 199 -14.62 -21.13 -19.65
C LEU A 199 -13.94 -22.31 -18.94
N PHE A 200 -14.33 -22.61 -17.70
CA PHE A 200 -13.80 -23.70 -16.89
C PHE A 200 -14.88 -24.68 -16.40
N GLY A 201 -16.09 -24.58 -16.97
CA GLY A 201 -17.23 -25.47 -16.73
C GLY A 201 -17.35 -26.58 -17.76
#